data_AF-A0A935SLF2-F1
#
_entry.id   AF-A0A935SLF2-F1
#
_cell.length_a   1.000
_cell.length_b   1.000
_cell.length_c   1.000
_cell.angle_alpha   90.00
_cell.angle_beta   90.00
_cell.angle_gamma   90.00
#
_symmetry.space_group_name_H-M   'P 1'
#
loop_
_entity.id
_entity.type
_entity.pdbx_description
1 polymer ?
#
loop_
_entity_poly.entity_id
_entity_poly.type
_entity_poly.pdbx_seq_one_letter_code
_entity_poly.pdbx_strand_id
1 'polypeptide(L)'
;MIEIYLDGSAQQDAGIAEYQKKVKAGLIDKNKEKQLQQQLQNMFVSLTIPHRIQNPYAMLIDMPEKYFVKRRGLPLLLNFIDGLTFINQYNPYAERMIAHDGELVLITHPSEIAWGLKLLRESLFRKCDELTAKLRDFLDRVKDWLKEKGQQSFYGNELRKYLRMEPRQVQRYIKTLVSYGYIKISGSIKNKKEYVIDDYMSSEGLYKEIDQHIERIMQKVWAMQEKRKADKSKYKAA
;
A
#
# COMPACT_ATOMS: atom_id res chain seq x y z
N MET A 1 6.11 3.62 -11.46
CA MET A 1 4.99 4.47 -11.04
C MET A 1 4.28 3.73 -9.92
N ILE A 2 4.11 4.36 -8.75
CA ILE A 2 3.28 3.82 -7.68
C ILE A 2 1.86 3.99 -8.19
N GLU A 3 1.15 2.89 -8.43
CA GLU A 3 -0.27 2.97 -8.74
C GLU A 3 -0.99 3.24 -7.43
N ILE A 4 -1.51 4.47 -7.30
CA ILE A 4 -2.45 4.84 -6.25
C ILE A 4 -3.82 4.46 -6.78
N TYR A 5 -4.43 3.46 -6.16
CA TYR A 5 -5.76 3.02 -6.53
C TYR A 5 -6.79 3.92 -5.86
N LEU A 6 -7.87 4.23 -6.59
CA LEU A 6 -9.00 4.95 -6.02
C LEU A 6 -9.70 4.06 -5.00
N ASP A 7 -9.99 4.63 -3.83
CA ASP A 7 -10.82 3.97 -2.83
C ASP A 7 -12.26 3.85 -3.37
N GLY A 8 -12.67 2.63 -3.69
CA GLY A 8 -14.03 2.29 -4.13
C GLY A 8 -14.88 1.70 -3.02
N SER A 9 -14.56 1.96 -1.76
CA SER A 9 -15.33 1.49 -0.61
C SER A 9 -16.69 2.19 -0.52
N ALA A 10 -17.68 1.48 0.03
CA ALA A 10 -19.01 2.04 0.27
C ALA A 10 -18.97 3.24 1.25
N GLN A 11 -17.99 3.27 2.16
CA GLN A 11 -17.77 4.38 3.07
C GLN A 11 -17.31 5.63 2.32
N GLN A 12 -16.37 5.48 1.38
CA GLN A 12 -15.89 6.57 0.56
C GLN A 12 -17.01 7.13 -0.34
N ASP A 13 -17.80 6.26 -0.96
CA ASP A 13 -18.98 6.68 -1.75
C ASP A 13 -19.99 7.45 -0.90
N ALA A 14 -20.27 7.00 0.32
CA ALA A 14 -21.15 7.69 1.25
C ALA A 14 -20.60 9.07 1.65
N GLY A 15 -19.30 9.17 1.93
CA GLY A 15 -18.63 10.43 2.26
C GLY A 15 -18.66 11.44 1.10
N ILE A 16 -18.44 10.97 -0.13
CA ILE A 16 -18.56 11.80 -1.34
C ILE A 16 -20.00 12.29 -1.50
N ALA A 17 -20.99 11.42 -1.35
CA ALA A 17 -22.40 11.79 -1.46
C ALA A 17 -22.79 12.80 -0.37
N GLU A 18 -22.31 12.63 0.86
CA GLU A 18 -22.54 13.57 1.97
C GLU A 18 -21.93 14.93 1.68
N TYR A 19 -20.69 14.98 1.21
CA TYR A 19 -20.03 16.22 0.80
C TYR A 19 -20.82 16.93 -0.29
N GLN A 20 -21.23 16.22 -1.35
CA GLN A 20 -22.03 16.79 -2.43
C GLN A 20 -23.35 17.37 -1.94
N LYS A 21 -24.04 16.69 -1.00
CA LYS A 21 -25.26 17.19 -0.36
C LYS A 21 -24.98 18.48 0.42
N LYS A 22 -23.92 18.53 1.24
CA LYS A 22 -23.53 19.73 2.01
C LYS A 22 -23.20 20.92 1.11
N VAL A 23 -22.53 20.69 -0.02
CA VAL A 23 -22.27 21.74 -1.03
C VAL A 23 -23.58 22.27 -1.60
N LYS A 24 -24.52 21.39 -1.99
CA LYS A 24 -25.82 21.80 -2.55
C LYS A 24 -26.72 22.48 -1.53
N ALA A 25 -26.61 22.11 -0.25
CA ALA A 25 -27.32 22.74 0.86
C ALA A 25 -26.72 24.09 1.31
N GLY A 26 -25.60 24.54 0.71
CA GLY A 26 -24.94 25.79 1.09
C GLY A 26 -24.20 25.74 2.43
N LEU A 27 -23.98 24.54 2.97
CA LEU A 27 -23.30 24.34 4.26
C LEU A 27 -21.76 24.37 4.14
N ILE A 28 -21.23 24.36 2.91
CA ILE A 28 -19.80 24.41 2.63
C ILE A 28 -19.45 25.75 2.00
N ASP A 29 -18.56 26.49 2.66
CA ASP A 29 -17.95 27.70 2.11
C ASP A 29 -16.76 27.35 1.21
N LYS A 30 -17.00 27.41 -0.10
CA LYS A 30 -15.97 27.16 -1.12
C LYS A 30 -14.83 28.16 -1.10
N ASN A 31 -15.07 29.40 -0.64
CA ASN A 31 -14.00 30.40 -0.55
C ASN A 31 -13.02 30.01 0.57
N LYS A 32 -13.55 29.56 1.71
CA LYS A 32 -12.74 29.06 2.81
C LYS A 32 -11.96 27.80 2.42
N GLU A 33 -12.56 26.86 1.69
CA GLU A 33 -11.83 25.71 1.14
C GLU A 33 -10.67 26.14 0.24
N LYS A 34 -10.90 27.07 -0.68
CA LYS A 34 -9.86 27.58 -1.58
C LYS A 34 -8.73 28.27 -0.80
N GLN A 35 -9.06 29.04 0.23
CA GLN A 35 -8.07 29.66 1.12
C GLN A 35 -7.23 28.61 1.85
N LEU A 36 -7.86 27.56 2.41
CA LEU A 36 -7.16 26.47 3.07
C LEU A 36 -6.25 25.70 2.10
N GLN A 37 -6.72 25.44 0.87
CA GLN A 37 -5.90 24.83 -0.18
C GLN A 37 -4.66 25.68 -0.49
N GLN A 38 -4.83 27.00 -0.62
CA GLN A 38 -3.72 27.91 -0.86
C GLN A 38 -2.74 27.93 0.32
N GLN A 39 -3.25 27.93 1.56
CA GLN A 39 -2.41 27.88 2.75
C GLN A 39 -1.57 26.60 2.78
N LEU A 40 -2.17 25.44 2.49
CA LEU A 40 -1.45 24.17 2.39
C LEU A 40 -0.38 24.21 1.30
N GLN A 41 -0.70 24.72 0.12
CA GLN A 41 0.28 24.88 -0.96
C GLN A 41 1.44 25.79 -0.55
N ASN A 42 1.14 26.93 0.07
CA ASN A 42 2.17 27.85 0.56
C ASN A 42 3.05 27.20 1.63
N MET A 43 2.47 26.39 2.52
CA MET A 43 3.23 25.59 3.48
C MET A 43 4.19 24.64 2.74
N PHE A 44 3.71 23.83 1.80
CA PHE A 44 4.58 22.94 1.01
C PHE A 44 5.69 23.68 0.27
N VAL A 45 5.40 24.83 -0.34
CA VAL A 45 6.42 25.66 -1.00
C VAL A 45 7.46 26.16 0.00
N SER A 46 7.04 26.61 1.19
CA SER A 46 7.95 27.10 2.23
C SER A 46 8.86 26.02 2.82
N LEU A 47 8.47 24.74 2.72
CA LEU A 47 9.31 23.59 3.09
C LEU A 47 10.44 23.33 2.08
N THR A 48 10.44 23.97 0.91
CA THR A 48 11.38 23.73 -0.21
C THR A 48 12.70 24.46 -0.02
N ILE A 49 13.35 24.25 1.12
CA ILE A 49 14.79 24.54 1.23
C ILE A 49 15.51 23.34 0.59
N PRO A 50 16.42 23.53 -0.39
CA PRO A 50 17.12 22.44 -1.01
C PRO A 50 18.06 21.81 0.02
N HIS A 51 17.62 20.69 0.57
CA HIS A 51 18.45 19.85 1.43
C HIS A 51 18.75 18.56 0.70
N ARG A 52 20.03 18.21 0.66
CA ARG A 52 20.46 16.89 0.20
C ARG A 52 20.00 15.87 1.24
N ILE A 53 19.41 14.77 0.80
CA ILE A 53 18.96 13.70 1.70
C ILE A 53 19.94 12.55 1.60
N GLN A 54 20.34 12.02 2.75
CA GLN A 54 21.18 10.84 2.84
C GLN A 54 20.50 9.80 3.73
N ASN A 55 20.19 8.65 3.12
CA ASN A 55 19.65 7.51 3.84
C ASN A 55 20.78 6.51 4.17
N PRO A 56 21.30 6.48 5.41
CA PRO A 56 22.39 5.57 5.79
C PRO A 56 21.96 4.10 5.83
N TYR A 57 20.65 3.85 5.79
CA TYR A 57 20.07 2.52 5.85
C TYR A 57 19.68 1.98 4.47
N ALA A 58 19.91 2.72 3.38
CA ALA A 58 19.47 2.35 2.04
C ALA A 58 19.95 0.94 1.63
N MET A 59 21.16 0.56 2.03
CA MET A 59 21.76 -0.76 1.76
C MET A 59 21.07 -1.93 2.50
N LEU A 60 20.20 -1.65 3.47
CA LEU A 60 19.43 -2.65 4.21
C LEU A 60 18.01 -2.83 3.66
N ILE A 61 17.58 -1.95 2.74
CA ILE A 61 16.22 -1.92 2.20
C ILE A 61 16.22 -2.65 0.87
N ASP A 62 15.55 -3.81 0.84
CA ASP A 62 15.39 -4.63 -0.34
C ASP A 62 13.92 -4.93 -0.64
N MET A 63 13.62 -5.24 -1.90
CA MET A 63 12.27 -5.66 -2.30
C MET A 63 12.07 -7.15 -2.03
N PRO A 64 10.85 -7.60 -1.65
CA PRO A 64 10.53 -9.02 -1.50
C PRO A 64 10.86 -9.82 -2.77
N GLU A 65 11.21 -11.11 -2.61
CA GLU A 65 11.64 -11.93 -3.74
C GLU A 65 10.57 -12.06 -4.84
N LYS A 66 9.31 -12.18 -4.45
CA LYS A 66 8.14 -12.34 -5.33
C LYS A 66 7.70 -11.02 -6.00
N TYR A 67 8.37 -9.90 -5.76
CA TYR A 67 8.01 -8.63 -6.38
C TYR A 67 8.38 -8.62 -7.88
N PHE A 68 7.37 -8.53 -8.76
CA PHE A 68 7.56 -8.68 -10.22
C PHE A 68 8.43 -7.59 -10.86
N VAL A 69 8.57 -6.40 -10.25
CA VAL A 69 9.16 -5.22 -10.90
C VAL A 69 10.29 -4.58 -10.07
N LYS A 70 11.21 -5.39 -9.52
CA LYS A 70 12.22 -4.93 -8.53
C LYS A 70 12.99 -3.68 -8.97
N ARG A 71 13.44 -3.63 -10.23
CA ARG A 71 14.21 -2.51 -10.81
C ARG A 71 13.49 -1.16 -10.74
N ARG A 72 12.16 -1.13 -10.87
CA ARG A 72 11.37 0.13 -10.81
C ARG A 72 10.81 0.39 -9.42
N GLY A 73 10.66 -0.65 -8.60
CA GLY A 73 10.07 -0.54 -7.26
C GLY A 73 11.06 -0.05 -6.20
N LEU A 74 12.31 -0.52 -6.23
CA LEU A 74 13.30 -0.13 -5.20
C LEU A 74 13.64 1.38 -5.24
N PRO A 75 13.98 2.00 -6.38
CA PRO A 75 14.26 3.44 -6.40
C PRO A 75 13.05 4.27 -5.95
N LEU A 76 11.85 3.77 -6.24
CA LEU A 76 10.61 4.43 -5.90
C LEU A 76 10.30 4.40 -4.41
N LEU A 77 10.57 3.27 -3.75
CA LEU A 77 10.51 3.13 -2.29
C LEU A 77 11.53 4.07 -1.62
N LEU A 78 12.77 4.08 -2.10
CA LEU A 78 13.82 4.96 -1.57
C LEU A 78 13.43 6.44 -1.72
N ASN A 79 13.01 6.86 -2.91
CA ASN A 79 12.56 8.24 -3.15
C ASN A 79 11.33 8.61 -2.29
N PHE A 80 10.44 7.66 -2.00
CA PHE A 80 9.30 7.90 -1.12
C PHE A 80 9.74 8.13 0.33
N ILE A 81 10.69 7.32 0.82
CA ILE A 81 11.31 7.51 2.15
C ILE A 81 12.05 8.84 2.22
N ASP A 82 12.74 9.22 1.15
CA ASP A 82 13.40 10.53 1.05
C ASP A 82 12.36 11.66 1.13
N GLY A 83 11.23 11.53 0.43
CA GLY A 83 10.11 12.47 0.53
C GLY A 83 9.53 12.57 1.96
N LEU A 84 9.43 11.45 2.69
CA LEU A 84 9.03 11.48 4.10
C LEU A 84 10.06 12.16 4.99
N THR A 85 11.35 11.90 4.74
CA THR A 85 12.46 12.56 5.44
C THR A 85 12.42 14.07 5.21
N PHE A 86 12.14 14.49 3.98
CA PHE A 86 11.97 15.88 3.60
C PHE A 86 10.80 16.55 4.32
N ILE A 87 9.63 15.91 4.35
CA ILE A 87 8.45 16.46 5.04
C ILE A 87 8.73 16.59 6.55
N ASN A 88 9.41 15.61 7.14
CA ASN A 88 9.73 15.58 8.57
C ASN A 88 10.96 16.41 8.96
N GLN A 89 11.54 17.19 8.05
CA GLN A 89 12.79 17.93 8.30
C GLN A 89 12.73 18.92 9.48
N TYR A 90 11.54 19.46 9.80
CA TYR A 90 11.35 20.39 10.93
C TYR A 90 11.02 19.69 12.25
N ASN A 91 10.97 18.35 12.26
CA ASN A 91 10.83 17.59 13.48
C ASN A 91 12.06 17.84 14.39
N PRO A 92 11.89 18.13 15.70
CA PRO A 92 13.00 18.32 16.62
C PRO A 92 14.02 17.17 16.67
N TYR A 93 13.61 15.96 16.30
CA TYR A 93 14.47 14.77 16.27
C TYR A 93 15.16 14.54 14.92
N ALA A 94 14.96 15.43 13.92
CA ALA A 94 15.58 15.30 12.61
C ALA A 94 17.10 15.51 12.71
N GLU A 95 17.87 14.52 12.26
CA GLU A 95 19.33 14.62 12.21
C GLU A 95 19.77 15.43 10.99
N ARG A 96 20.66 16.41 11.23
CA ARG A 96 21.24 17.28 10.20
C ARG A 96 22.76 17.22 10.30
N MET A 97 23.42 17.21 9.15
CA MET A 97 24.87 17.24 9.06
C MET A 97 25.30 18.28 8.02
N ILE A 98 26.41 18.96 8.24
CA ILE A 98 27.04 19.80 7.22
C ILE A 98 28.01 18.90 6.46
N ALA A 99 27.80 18.74 5.16
CA ALA A 99 28.71 17.97 4.31
C ALA A 99 30.02 18.74 4.08
N HIS A 100 31.02 18.04 3.52
CA HIS A 100 32.35 18.63 3.27
C HIS A 100 32.31 19.81 2.28
N ASP A 101 31.28 19.89 1.44
CA ASP A 101 30.99 20.99 0.52
C ASP A 101 30.27 22.18 1.18
N GLY A 102 29.94 22.08 2.48
CA GLY A 102 29.21 23.10 3.23
C GLY A 102 27.68 23.00 3.11
N GLU A 103 27.14 22.02 2.36
CA GLU A 103 25.71 21.85 2.21
C GLU A 103 25.07 21.18 3.43
N LEU A 104 23.85 21.59 3.77
CA LEU A 104 23.07 20.93 4.82
C LEU A 104 22.43 19.65 4.28
N VAL A 105 22.80 18.54 4.89
CA VAL A 105 22.30 17.19 4.59
C VAL A 105 21.32 16.74 5.66
N LEU A 106 20.13 16.31 5.25
CA LEU A 106 19.16 15.64 6.10
C LEU A 106 19.48 14.15 6.15
N ILE A 107 19.54 13.58 7.35
CA ILE A 107 19.75 12.15 7.55
C ILE A 107 18.41 11.48 7.83
N THR A 108 18.08 10.47 7.03
CA THR A 108 16.87 9.66 7.23
C THR A 108 16.93 8.96 8.59
N HIS A 109 15.85 9.05 9.37
CA HIS A 109 15.70 8.31 10.62
C HIS A 109 14.88 7.02 10.40
N PRO A 110 15.03 5.96 11.22
CA PRO A 110 14.29 4.71 11.06
C PRO A 110 12.75 4.86 11.04
N SER A 111 12.20 5.91 11.65
CA SER A 111 10.75 6.17 11.65
C SER A 111 10.21 6.45 10.25
N GLU A 112 10.96 7.18 9.43
CA GLU A 112 10.59 7.53 8.05
C GLU A 112 10.56 6.28 7.19
N ILE A 113 11.50 5.35 7.40
CA ILE A 113 11.52 4.04 6.73
C ILE A 113 10.30 3.22 7.15
N ALA A 114 9.98 3.18 8.45
CA ALA A 114 8.81 2.48 8.95
C ALA A 114 7.51 3.02 8.35
N TRP A 115 7.36 4.34 8.30
CA TRP A 115 6.22 5.01 7.65
C TRP A 115 6.19 4.75 6.15
N GLY A 116 7.35 4.79 5.48
CA GLY A 116 7.50 4.49 4.07
C GLY A 116 6.97 3.11 3.72
N LEU A 117 7.46 2.10 4.43
CA LEU A 117 7.05 0.71 4.27
C LEU A 117 5.58 0.50 4.64
N LYS A 118 5.08 1.14 5.71
CA LYS A 118 3.68 1.05 6.14
C LYS A 118 2.72 1.64 5.11
N LEU A 119 3.01 2.83 4.59
CA LEU A 119 2.14 3.51 3.62
C LEU A 119 2.17 2.84 2.25
N LEU A 120 3.32 2.30 1.85
CA LEU A 120 3.45 1.59 0.56
C LEU A 120 3.10 0.12 0.65
N ARG A 121 2.85 -0.41 1.85
CA ARG A 121 2.51 -1.81 2.12
C ARG A 121 1.50 -2.36 1.11
N GLU A 122 0.34 -1.73 0.98
CA GLU A 122 -0.72 -2.16 0.05
C GLU A 122 -0.31 -2.07 -1.43
N SER A 123 0.45 -1.06 -1.81
CA SER A 123 0.94 -0.93 -3.19
C SER A 123 1.97 -2.01 -3.52
N LEU A 124 2.87 -2.31 -2.58
CA LEU A 124 3.83 -3.41 -2.68
C LEU A 124 3.11 -4.75 -2.81
N PHE A 125 2.07 -4.98 -2.01
CA PHE A 125 1.23 -6.17 -2.08
C PHE A 125 0.63 -6.40 -3.45
N ARG A 126 -0.08 -5.39 -3.97
CA ARG A 126 -0.74 -5.49 -5.28
C ARG A 126 0.26 -5.72 -6.43
N LYS A 127 1.53 -5.39 -6.24
CA LYS A 127 2.61 -5.62 -7.22
C LYS A 127 3.38 -6.92 -7.00
N CYS A 128 3.22 -7.60 -5.86
CA CYS A 128 3.63 -8.99 -5.65
C CYS A 128 2.53 -9.98 -6.03
N ASP A 129 1.30 -9.50 -6.15
CA ASP A 129 0.15 -10.28 -6.53
C ASP A 129 0.13 -10.56 -8.04
N GLU A 130 -0.15 -11.81 -8.40
CA GLU A 130 -0.37 -12.23 -9.79
C GLU A 130 -1.75 -11.81 -10.32
N LEU A 131 -2.72 -11.63 -9.42
CA LEU A 131 -4.07 -11.20 -9.75
C LEU A 131 -4.14 -9.68 -9.86
N THR A 132 -4.88 -9.21 -10.88
CA THR A 132 -5.24 -7.78 -10.96
C THR A 132 -6.14 -7.39 -9.79
N ALA A 133 -6.11 -6.11 -9.37
CA ALA A 133 -6.95 -5.59 -8.28
C ALA A 133 -8.43 -6.02 -8.39
N LYS A 134 -9.07 -5.84 -9.55
CA LYS A 134 -10.48 -6.21 -9.76
C LYS A 134 -10.75 -7.70 -9.60
N LEU A 135 -9.77 -8.54 -9.95
CA LEU A 135 -9.88 -9.99 -9.87
C LEU A 135 -9.68 -10.48 -8.43
N ARG A 136 -8.78 -9.83 -7.69
CA ARG A 136 -8.59 -10.04 -6.24
C ARG A 136 -9.83 -9.63 -5.46
N ASP A 137 -10.34 -8.42 -5.69
CA ASP A 137 -11.58 -7.94 -5.05
C ASP A 137 -12.76 -8.87 -5.37
N PHE A 138 -12.83 -9.41 -6.59
CA PHE A 138 -13.83 -10.41 -6.95
C PHE A 138 -13.68 -11.69 -6.14
N LEU A 139 -12.47 -12.25 -6.05
CA LEU A 139 -12.18 -13.46 -5.29
C LEU A 139 -12.52 -13.29 -3.81
N ASP A 140 -12.12 -12.17 -3.21
CA ASP A 140 -12.37 -11.87 -1.79
C ASP A 140 -13.88 -11.76 -1.51
N ARG A 141 -14.65 -11.10 -2.38
CA ARG A 141 -16.12 -11.09 -2.29
C ARG A 141 -16.76 -12.47 -2.44
N VAL A 142 -16.19 -13.36 -3.26
CA VAL A 142 -16.68 -14.75 -3.34
C VAL A 142 -16.42 -15.47 -2.02
N LYS A 143 -15.24 -15.31 -1.42
CA LYS A 143 -14.89 -15.90 -0.12
C LYS A 143 -15.83 -15.42 0.98
N ASP A 144 -16.04 -14.11 1.08
CA ASP A 144 -16.94 -13.52 2.07
C ASP A 144 -18.36 -14.07 1.93
N TRP A 145 -18.87 -14.14 0.70
CA TRP A 145 -20.19 -14.67 0.42
C TRP A 145 -20.33 -16.17 0.77
N LEU A 146 -19.32 -16.99 0.46
CA LEU A 146 -19.30 -18.41 0.83
C LEU A 146 -19.30 -18.59 2.35
N LYS A 147 -18.53 -17.75 3.07
CA LYS A 147 -18.46 -17.73 4.52
C LYS A 147 -19.79 -17.32 5.15
N GLU A 148 -20.44 -16.27 4.62
CA GLU A 148 -21.80 -15.86 5.04
C GLU A 148 -22.84 -16.96 4.83
N LYS A 149 -22.70 -17.77 3.78
CA LYS A 149 -23.62 -18.87 3.45
C LYS A 149 -23.28 -20.20 4.12
N GLY A 150 -22.10 -20.33 4.73
CA GLY A 150 -21.60 -21.60 5.25
C GLY A 150 -21.40 -22.67 4.17
N GLN A 151 -21.13 -22.25 2.93
CA GLN A 151 -20.94 -23.14 1.77
C GLN A 151 -19.47 -23.20 1.38
N GLN A 152 -19.04 -24.36 0.85
CA GLN A 152 -17.67 -24.56 0.35
C GLN A 152 -17.58 -24.44 -1.18
N SER A 153 -18.73 -24.47 -1.84
CA SER A 153 -18.86 -24.46 -3.29
C SER A 153 -19.92 -23.48 -3.74
N PHE A 154 -19.87 -23.10 -5.02
CA PHE A 154 -20.84 -22.20 -5.60
C PHE A 154 -21.12 -22.45 -7.08
N TYR A 155 -22.29 -21.97 -7.51
CA TYR A 155 -22.64 -21.88 -8.92
C TYR A 155 -22.52 -20.44 -9.43
N GLY A 156 -21.98 -20.28 -10.64
CA GLY A 156 -21.78 -18.94 -11.23
C GLY A 156 -23.07 -18.11 -11.37
N ASN A 157 -24.24 -18.75 -11.49
CA ASN A 157 -25.53 -18.07 -11.55
C ASN A 157 -25.96 -17.46 -10.22
N GLU A 158 -25.65 -18.11 -9.11
CA GLU A 158 -25.96 -17.63 -7.75
C GLU A 158 -25.06 -16.46 -7.40
N LEU A 159 -23.75 -16.62 -7.67
CA LEU A 159 -22.75 -15.59 -7.47
C LEU A 159 -23.09 -14.32 -8.28
N ARG A 160 -23.55 -14.47 -9.53
CA ARG A 160 -24.01 -13.35 -10.37
C ARG A 160 -25.14 -12.57 -9.71
N LYS A 161 -26.14 -13.26 -9.14
CA LYS A 161 -27.29 -12.62 -8.49
C LYS A 161 -26.87 -11.87 -7.23
N TYR A 162 -25.96 -12.44 -6.45
CA TYR A 162 -25.43 -11.82 -5.24
C TYR A 162 -24.59 -10.57 -5.58
N LEU A 163 -23.61 -10.69 -6.47
CA LEU A 163 -22.69 -9.61 -6.82
C LEU A 163 -23.30 -8.55 -7.76
N ARG A 164 -24.50 -8.79 -8.29
CA ARG A 164 -25.20 -7.91 -9.25
C ARG A 164 -24.33 -7.50 -10.45
N MET A 165 -23.49 -8.42 -10.93
CA MET A 165 -22.59 -8.17 -12.05
C MET A 165 -23.13 -8.72 -13.37
N GLU A 166 -22.59 -8.20 -14.47
CA GLU A 166 -22.92 -8.64 -15.82
C GLU A 166 -22.46 -10.10 -16.04
N PRO A 167 -23.28 -10.96 -16.68
CA PRO A 167 -22.98 -12.38 -16.84
C PRO A 167 -21.62 -12.71 -17.47
N ARG A 168 -21.22 -12.01 -18.55
CA ARG A 168 -19.94 -12.25 -19.24
C ARG A 168 -18.76 -11.88 -18.35
N GLN A 169 -18.86 -10.81 -17.56
CA GLN A 169 -17.83 -10.39 -16.63
C GLN A 169 -17.59 -11.43 -15.52
N VAL A 170 -18.65 -11.95 -14.91
CA VAL A 170 -18.56 -13.04 -13.91
C VAL A 170 -17.89 -14.27 -14.52
N GLN A 171 -18.34 -14.69 -15.71
CA GLN A 171 -17.75 -15.85 -16.38
C GLN A 171 -16.28 -15.64 -16.74
N ARG A 172 -15.90 -14.43 -17.17
CA ARG A 172 -14.51 -14.08 -17.45
C ARG A 172 -13.67 -14.22 -16.18
N TYR A 173 -14.09 -13.61 -15.08
CA TYR A 173 -13.34 -13.67 -13.82
C TYR A 173 -13.21 -15.09 -13.28
N ILE A 174 -14.29 -15.89 -13.29
CA ILE A 174 -14.22 -17.30 -12.88
C ILE A 174 -13.24 -18.06 -13.77
N LYS A 175 -13.33 -17.93 -15.10
CA LYS A 175 -12.41 -18.60 -16.03
C LYS A 175 -10.96 -18.21 -15.77
N THR A 176 -10.69 -16.92 -15.59
CA THR A 176 -9.36 -16.42 -15.28
C THR A 176 -8.84 -17.00 -13.97
N LEU A 177 -9.63 -16.98 -12.89
CA LEU A 177 -9.24 -17.57 -11.60
C LEU A 177 -9.01 -19.08 -11.67
N VAL A 178 -9.75 -19.80 -12.51
CA VAL A 178 -9.49 -21.22 -12.79
C VAL A 178 -8.14 -21.39 -13.49
N SER A 179 -7.81 -20.56 -14.47
CA SER A 179 -6.50 -20.60 -15.14
C SER A 179 -5.33 -20.30 -14.19
N TYR A 180 -5.51 -19.39 -13.24
CA TYR A 180 -4.52 -19.12 -12.18
C TYR A 180 -4.53 -20.15 -11.04
N GLY A 181 -5.45 -21.12 -11.04
CA GLY A 181 -5.53 -22.18 -10.03
C GLY A 181 -6.22 -21.80 -8.70
N TYR A 182 -6.73 -20.58 -8.56
CA TYR A 182 -7.43 -20.12 -7.34
C TYR A 182 -8.83 -20.74 -7.18
N ILE A 183 -9.41 -21.24 -8.28
CA ILE A 183 -10.73 -21.89 -8.29
C ILE A 183 -10.61 -23.22 -9.03
N LYS A 184 -11.20 -24.27 -8.45
CA LYS A 184 -11.30 -25.61 -9.05
C LYS A 184 -12.75 -25.92 -9.40
N ILE A 185 -12.94 -26.77 -10.41
CA ILE A 185 -14.26 -27.30 -10.77
C ILE A 185 -14.45 -28.58 -9.95
N SER A 186 -15.41 -28.57 -9.02
CA SER A 186 -15.72 -29.71 -8.14
C SER A 186 -16.66 -30.71 -8.83
N GLY A 187 -17.56 -30.22 -9.68
CA GLY A 187 -18.50 -31.08 -10.38
C GLY A 187 -19.26 -30.37 -11.50
N SER A 188 -20.02 -31.16 -12.26
CA SER A 188 -20.92 -30.66 -13.30
C SER A 188 -22.25 -31.41 -13.22
N ILE A 189 -23.36 -30.68 -13.05
CA ILE A 189 -24.72 -31.23 -13.04
C ILE A 189 -25.50 -30.55 -14.17
N LYS A 190 -26.04 -31.33 -15.13
CA LYS A 190 -26.90 -30.81 -16.22
C LYS A 190 -26.32 -29.55 -16.89
N ASN A 191 -25.04 -29.59 -17.28
CA ASN A 191 -24.27 -28.49 -17.87
C ASN A 191 -23.99 -27.27 -16.96
N LYS A 192 -24.33 -27.34 -15.66
CA LYS A 192 -23.94 -26.34 -14.66
C LYS A 192 -22.67 -26.78 -13.96
N LYS A 193 -21.64 -25.95 -14.02
CA LYS A 193 -20.36 -26.18 -13.34
C LYS A 193 -20.43 -25.64 -11.91
N GLU A 194 -20.00 -26.46 -10.97
CA GLU A 194 -19.82 -26.12 -9.56
C GLU A 194 -18.35 -25.83 -9.30
N TYR A 195 -18.10 -24.72 -8.61
CA TYR A 195 -16.77 -24.19 -8.36
C TYR A 195 -16.46 -24.20 -6.86
N VAL A 196 -15.22 -24.51 -6.51
CA VAL A 196 -14.68 -24.49 -5.15
C VAL A 196 -13.43 -23.62 -5.15
N ILE A 197 -13.24 -22.81 -4.11
CA ILE A 197 -12.04 -22.00 -3.94
C ILE A 197 -10.91 -22.89 -3.42
N ASP A 198 -9.74 -22.81 -4.05
CA ASP A 198 -8.54 -23.48 -3.56
C ASP A 198 -7.88 -22.62 -2.48
N ASP A 199 -8.02 -23.00 -1.22
CA ASP A 199 -7.57 -22.19 -0.08
C ASP A 199 -6.03 -22.08 0.02
N TYR A 200 -5.30 -22.97 -0.68
CA TYR A 200 -3.84 -22.98 -0.70
C TYR A 200 -3.21 -21.73 -1.34
N MET A 201 -3.97 -20.99 -2.15
CA MET A 201 -3.54 -19.73 -2.78
C MET A 201 -4.13 -18.51 -2.08
N SER A 202 -4.48 -18.65 -0.80
CA SER A 202 -4.97 -17.57 0.05
C SER A 202 -4.02 -16.37 0.05
N SER A 203 -4.61 -15.17 -0.09
CA SER A 203 -3.89 -13.89 -0.01
C SER A 203 -3.17 -13.71 1.33
N GLU A 204 -3.63 -14.37 2.39
CA GLU A 204 -3.04 -14.31 3.74
C GLU A 204 -1.58 -14.80 3.76
N GLY A 205 -1.23 -15.80 2.93
CA GLY A 205 0.14 -16.28 2.82
C GLY A 205 1.07 -15.21 2.24
N LEU A 206 0.63 -14.54 1.17
CA LEU A 206 1.38 -13.44 0.55
C LEU A 206 1.47 -12.23 1.50
N TYR A 207 0.38 -11.91 2.21
CA TYR A 207 0.35 -10.86 3.23
C TYR A 207 1.41 -11.11 4.31
N LYS A 208 1.41 -12.31 4.87
CA LYS A 208 2.33 -12.71 5.93
C LYS A 208 3.80 -12.70 5.48
N GLU A 209 4.09 -13.14 4.27
CA GLU A 209 5.47 -13.15 3.74
C GLU A 209 6.07 -11.74 3.62
N ILE A 210 5.29 -10.78 3.11
CA ILE A 210 5.77 -9.40 2.94
C ILE A 210 5.83 -8.70 4.29
N ASP A 211 4.89 -8.96 5.20
CA ASP A 211 4.96 -8.44 6.57
C ASP A 211 6.23 -8.92 7.27
N GLN A 212 6.54 -10.22 7.17
CA GLN A 212 7.79 -10.77 7.67
C GLN A 212 9.02 -10.14 7.00
N HIS A 213 8.97 -9.86 5.70
CA HIS A 213 10.05 -9.19 4.99
C HIS A 213 10.26 -7.75 5.50
N ILE A 214 9.17 -7.00 5.67
CA ILE A 214 9.18 -5.64 6.25
C ILE A 214 9.76 -5.67 7.67
N GLU A 215 9.30 -6.61 8.51
CA GLU A 215 9.81 -6.78 9.88
C GLU A 215 11.31 -7.06 9.91
N ARG A 216 11.82 -7.95 9.05
CA ARG A 216 13.26 -8.25 8.94
C ARG A 216 14.07 -7.01 8.55
N ILE A 217 13.58 -6.21 7.61
CA ILE A 217 14.22 -4.94 7.24
C ILE A 217 14.27 -4.02 8.46
N MET A 218 13.12 -3.82 9.12
CA MET A 218 13.04 -2.92 10.27
C MET A 218 13.95 -3.34 11.42
N GLN A 219 14.08 -4.65 11.70
CA GLN A 219 15.02 -5.15 12.70
C GLN A 219 16.47 -4.78 12.38
N LYS A 220 16.89 -4.95 11.12
CA LYS A 220 18.24 -4.56 10.68
C LYS A 220 18.48 -3.06 10.78
N VAL A 221 17.49 -2.26 10.37
CA VAL A 221 17.53 -0.78 10.42
C VAL A 221 17.69 -0.30 11.87
N TRP A 222 16.87 -0.82 12.79
CA TRP A 222 16.96 -0.47 14.21
C TRP A 222 18.28 -0.91 14.85
N ALA A 223 18.75 -2.13 14.54
CA ALA A 223 20.06 -2.59 15.02
C ALA A 223 21.21 -1.70 14.53
N MET A 224 21.15 -1.20 13.30
CA MET A 224 22.14 -0.26 12.76
C MET A 224 22.04 1.12 13.43
N GLN A 225 20.84 1.59 13.76
CA GLN A 225 20.67 2.86 14.47
C GLN A 225 21.25 2.82 15.89
N GLU A 226 21.09 1.72 16.61
CA GLU A 226 21.68 1.57 17.94
C GLU A 226 23.21 1.54 17.90
N LYS A 227 23.81 0.90 16.88
CA LYS A 227 25.26 0.99 16.64
C LYS A 227 25.72 2.43 16.39
N ARG A 228 25.00 3.16 15.53
CA ARG A 228 25.30 4.58 15.25
C ARG A 228 25.22 5.46 16.49
N LYS A 229 24.24 5.24 17.38
CA LYS A 229 24.14 5.95 18.66
C LYS A 229 25.31 5.62 19.59
N ALA A 230 25.69 4.35 19.69
CA ALA A 230 26.82 3.91 20.52
C ALA A 230 28.14 4.51 20.05
N ASP A 231 28.37 4.58 18.72
CA ASP A 231 29.57 5.18 18.15
C ASP A 231 29.60 6.70 18.42
N LYS A 232 28.49 7.42 18.20
CA LYS A 232 28.39 8.86 18.54
C LYS A 232 28.64 9.14 20.03
N SER A 233 28.25 8.23 20.93
CA SER A 233 28.50 8.38 22.37
C SER A 233 29.98 8.19 22.74
N LYS A 234 30.71 7.32 22.02
CA LYS A 234 32.15 7.12 22.24
C LYS A 234 32.98 8.33 21.82
N TYR A 235 32.62 8.97 20.71
CA TYR A 235 33.32 10.18 20.23
C TYR A 235 32.99 11.46 21.00
N LYS A 236 31.91 11.49 21.79
CA LYS A 236 31.60 12.62 22.69
C LYS A 236 32.24 12.49 24.08
N ALA A 237 32.73 11.31 24.44
CA ALA A 237 33.33 11.00 25.74
C ALA A 237 34.87 10.98 25.72
N ALA A 238 35.47 11.19 24.54
CA ALA A 238 36.91 11.37 24.31
C ALA A 238 37.19 12.83 23.93
#